data_AF-A0A957TAT9-F1
#
_entry.id   AF-A0A957TAT9-F1
#
_cell.length_a   1.000
_cell.length_b   1.000
_cell.length_c   1.000
_cell.angle_alpha   90.00
_cell.angle_beta   90.00
_cell.angle_gamma   90.00
#
_symmetry.space_group_name_H-M   'P 1'
#
loop_
_entity.id
_entity.type
_entity.pdbx_description
1 polymer ?
#
loop_
_entity_poly.entity_id
_entity_poly.type
_entity_poly.pdbx_seq_one_letter_code
_entity_poly.pdbx_strand_id
1 'polypeptide(L)'
;MSLLFYLLYAVVYLFLLAYGALLFRSRRRLGTLLLLLVTFGVFYDNLLLSLGNFLGDGPLLYTLSVPRFVLHQVVLPWIIYAGYEQARQAGHGWAQQPALRWGMAVLSALVMAAGIATRLWGLHLEPTIMDGVVRYVAVGVSGPPIVSIVSIGLFAFIGAPFWRWNGWPWIVLATIAVFIGETLPDEGLRRAIGSALEVIFLAVLFVTQQRLDTNQLAAMPHQVADHYHQP
;
A
#
# COMPACT_ATOMS: atom_id res chain seq x y z
N MET A 1 15.87 1.62 20.30
CA MET A 1 15.59 2.64 19.27
C MET A 1 14.57 2.15 18.26
N SER A 2 14.79 0.99 17.62
CA SER A 2 13.87 0.43 16.61
C SER A 2 12.44 0.18 17.10
N LEU A 3 12.28 -0.24 18.35
CA LEU A 3 10.96 -0.44 18.97
C LEU A 3 10.13 0.86 19.03
N LEU A 4 10.78 2.00 19.29
CA LEU A 4 10.12 3.31 19.30
C LEU A 4 9.67 3.71 17.89
N PHE A 5 10.44 3.40 16.85
CA PHE A 5 10.04 3.64 15.46
C PHE A 5 8.82 2.79 15.08
N TYR A 6 8.82 1.49 15.39
CA TYR A 6 7.67 0.63 15.13
C TYR A 6 6.41 1.09 15.86
N LEU A 7 6.54 1.50 17.13
CA LEU A 7 5.42 2.07 17.88
C LEU A 7 4.92 3.38 17.25
N LEU A 8 5.84 4.28 16.88
CA LEU A 8 5.51 5.53 16.20
C LEU A 8 4.75 5.26 14.90
N TYR A 9 5.24 4.35 14.05
CA TYR A 9 4.57 4.01 12.80
C TYR A 9 3.21 3.35 13.04
N ALA A 10 3.08 2.47 14.04
CA ALA A 10 1.78 1.90 14.42
C ALA A 10 0.78 3.00 14.82
N VAL A 11 1.21 3.99 15.60
CA VAL A 11 0.37 5.13 15.98
C VAL A 11 -0.02 5.98 14.76
N VAL A 12 0.91 6.27 13.87
CA VAL A 12 0.61 7.03 12.64
C VAL A 12 -0.35 6.27 11.73
N TYR A 13 -0.15 4.96 11.56
CA TYR A 13 -1.07 4.12 10.82
C TYR A 13 -2.46 4.04 11.46
N LEU A 14 -2.55 4.07 12.80
CA LEU A 14 -3.84 4.13 13.50
C LEU A 14 -4.59 5.43 13.17
N PHE A 15 -3.90 6.58 13.17
CA PHE A 15 -4.49 7.84 12.71
C PHE A 15 -4.91 7.77 11.24
N LEU A 16 -4.10 7.13 10.40
CA LEU A 16 -4.41 6.99 8.98
C LEU A 16 -5.61 6.07 8.74
N LEU A 17 -5.76 4.99 9.53
CA LEU A 17 -6.95 4.13 9.54
C LEU A 17 -8.19 4.89 9.97
N ALA A 18 -8.10 5.70 11.03
CA ALA A 18 -9.21 6.53 11.48
C ALA A 18 -9.62 7.53 10.38
N TYR A 19 -8.64 8.21 9.78
CA TYR A 19 -8.87 9.12 8.65
C TYR A 19 -9.50 8.42 7.45
N GLY A 20 -8.97 7.28 7.03
CA GLY A 20 -9.53 6.47 5.95
C GLY A 20 -10.95 5.97 6.25
N ALA A 21 -11.25 5.64 7.51
CA ALA A 21 -12.58 5.19 7.94
C ALA A 21 -13.61 6.33 7.84
N LEU A 22 -13.21 7.56 8.16
CA LEU A 22 -14.04 8.76 7.95
C LEU A 22 -14.33 8.97 6.46
N LEU A 23 -13.32 8.86 5.59
CA LEU A 23 -13.50 8.92 4.14
C LEU A 23 -14.46 7.82 3.64
N PHE A 24 -14.22 6.57 4.06
CA PHE A 24 -15.05 5.44 3.67
C PHE A 24 -16.49 5.58 4.14
N ARG A 25 -16.73 6.08 5.36
CA ARG A 25 -18.09 6.29 5.88
C ARG A 25 -18.89 7.26 5.01
N SER A 26 -18.24 8.25 4.39
CA SER A 26 -18.91 9.28 3.58
C SER A 26 -19.35 8.80 2.19
N ARG A 27 -18.53 8.00 1.50
CA ARG A 27 -18.78 7.60 0.09
C ARG A 27 -18.86 6.08 -0.15
N ARG A 28 -18.44 5.26 0.81
CA ARG A 28 -18.49 3.77 0.78
C ARG A 28 -17.86 3.14 -0.47
N ARG A 29 -16.78 3.74 -0.99
CA ARG A 29 -16.08 3.26 -2.18
C ARG A 29 -15.24 2.01 -1.88
N LEU A 30 -15.25 1.06 -2.81
CA LEU A 30 -14.48 -0.18 -2.68
C LEU A 30 -12.98 0.10 -2.65
N GLY A 31 -12.46 0.98 -3.52
CA GLY A 31 -11.05 1.38 -3.48
C GLY A 31 -10.59 1.88 -2.10
N THR A 32 -11.41 2.67 -1.41
CA THR A 32 -11.09 3.15 -0.04
C THR A 32 -11.11 2.03 1.00
N LEU A 33 -12.03 1.08 0.88
CA LEU A 33 -12.04 -0.10 1.74
C LEU A 33 -10.77 -0.93 1.56
N LEU A 34 -10.33 -1.13 0.33
CA LEU A 34 -9.09 -1.86 0.04
C LEU A 34 -7.86 -1.13 0.61
N LEU A 35 -7.78 0.19 0.47
CA LEU A 35 -6.73 0.99 1.12
C LEU A 35 -6.76 0.83 2.64
N LEU A 36 -7.93 0.81 3.27
CA LEU A 36 -8.08 0.55 4.70
C LEU A 36 -7.56 -0.83 5.10
N LEU A 37 -7.90 -1.87 4.34
CA LEU A 37 -7.42 -3.23 4.61
C LEU A 37 -5.89 -3.33 4.48
N VAL A 38 -5.31 -2.71 3.46
CA VAL A 38 -3.85 -2.67 3.27
C VAL A 38 -3.17 -1.91 4.42
N THR A 39 -3.72 -0.75 4.78
CA THR A 39 -3.23 0.07 5.89
C THR A 39 -3.32 -0.68 7.22
N PHE A 40 -4.37 -1.49 7.41
CA PHE A 40 -4.50 -2.34 8.58
C PHE A 40 -3.40 -3.42 8.62
N GLY A 41 -3.03 -4.00 7.47
CA GLY A 41 -1.92 -4.95 7.38
C GLY A 41 -0.60 -4.38 7.89
N VAL A 42 -0.22 -3.19 7.42
CA VAL A 42 1.03 -2.52 7.85
C VAL A 42 0.94 -1.94 9.27
N PHE A 43 -0.25 -1.51 9.71
CA PHE A 43 -0.51 -1.16 11.11
C PHE A 43 -0.24 -2.35 12.03
N TYR A 44 -0.85 -3.49 11.72
CA TYR A 44 -0.74 -4.70 12.53
C TYR A 44 0.71 -5.20 12.60
N ASP A 45 1.43 -5.13 11.48
CA ASP A 45 2.86 -5.49 11.44
C ASP A 45 3.71 -4.62 12.37
N ASN A 46 3.58 -3.29 12.27
CA ASN A 46 4.33 -2.35 13.11
C ASN A 46 3.92 -2.46 14.58
N LEU A 47 2.63 -2.68 14.87
CA LEU A 47 2.15 -2.91 16.22
C LEU A 47 2.81 -4.15 16.82
N LEU A 48 2.80 -5.29 16.12
CA LEU A 48 3.38 -6.51 16.67
C LEU A 48 4.91 -6.40 16.82
N LEU A 49 5.61 -5.76 15.89
CA LEU A 49 7.04 -5.48 16.03
C LEU A 49 7.34 -4.60 17.25
N SER A 50 6.47 -3.62 17.56
CA SER A 50 6.60 -2.82 18.78
C SER A 50 6.37 -3.64 20.06
N LEU A 51 5.56 -4.70 20.00
CA LEU A 51 5.24 -5.58 21.13
C LEU A 51 6.21 -6.76 21.28
N GLY A 52 7.09 -7.00 20.30
CA GLY A 52 7.93 -8.19 20.24
C GLY A 52 8.73 -8.47 21.52
N ASN A 53 9.44 -7.47 22.04
CA ASN A 53 10.24 -7.63 23.27
C ASN A 53 9.38 -7.80 24.53
N PHE A 54 8.15 -7.25 24.52
CA PHE A 54 7.23 -7.38 25.64
C PHE A 54 6.60 -8.78 25.70
N LEU A 55 6.27 -9.35 24.53
CA LEU A 55 5.68 -10.68 24.42
C LEU A 55 6.72 -11.81 24.56
N GLY A 56 7.96 -11.55 24.17
CA GLY A 56 9.03 -12.54 24.17
C GLY A 56 8.88 -13.59 23.07
N ASP A 57 9.89 -14.45 22.92
CA ASP A 57 9.84 -15.62 22.06
C ASP A 57 8.93 -16.69 22.67
N GLY A 58 7.88 -17.07 21.96
CA GLY A 58 6.93 -18.04 22.47
C GLY A 58 5.69 -18.21 21.59
N PRO A 59 4.80 -19.15 21.97
CA PRO A 59 3.63 -19.51 21.17
C PRO A 59 2.72 -18.33 20.84
N LEU A 60 2.57 -17.39 21.77
CA LEU A 60 1.73 -16.20 21.56
C LEU A 60 2.28 -15.29 20.46
N LEU A 61 3.56 -14.90 20.55
CA LEU A 61 4.18 -14.05 19.53
C LEU A 61 4.25 -14.77 18.17
N TYR A 62 4.44 -16.10 18.16
CA TYR A 62 4.36 -16.91 16.95
C TYR A 62 2.99 -16.81 16.29
N THR A 63 1.91 -17.12 17.02
CA THR A 63 0.55 -17.10 16.48
C THR A 63 0.14 -15.71 16.01
N LEU A 64 0.51 -14.66 16.74
CA LEU A 64 0.27 -13.29 16.33
C LEU A 64 1.12 -12.86 15.13
N SER A 65 2.28 -13.49 14.92
CA SER A 65 3.16 -13.16 13.78
C SER A 65 2.66 -13.72 12.46
N VAL A 66 1.95 -14.85 12.46
CA VAL A 66 1.42 -15.46 11.22
C VAL A 66 0.55 -14.47 10.41
N PRO A 67 -0.43 -13.76 11.00
CA PRO A 67 -1.21 -12.76 10.27
C PRO A 67 -0.37 -11.68 9.58
N ARG A 68 0.81 -11.31 10.09
CA ARG A 68 1.68 -10.32 9.43
C ARG A 68 2.05 -10.77 8.03
N PHE A 69 2.53 -12.01 7.90
CA PHE A 69 2.90 -12.59 6.62
C PHE A 69 1.67 -12.77 5.72
N VAL A 70 0.56 -13.26 6.29
CA VAL A 70 -0.69 -13.47 5.52
C VAL A 70 -1.21 -12.16 4.95
N LEU A 71 -1.33 -11.10 5.76
CA LEU A 71 -1.85 -9.81 5.33
C LEU A 71 -0.97 -9.19 4.23
N HIS A 72 0.35 -9.31 4.32
CA HIS A 72 1.25 -8.82 3.27
C HIS A 72 1.09 -9.56 1.94
N GLN A 73 0.86 -10.88 1.95
CA GLN A 73 0.73 -11.62 0.69
C GLN A 73 -0.70 -11.58 0.12
N VAL A 74 -1.71 -11.50 0.99
CA VAL A 74 -3.12 -11.61 0.59
C VAL A 74 -3.77 -10.24 0.38
N VAL A 75 -3.49 -9.27 1.24
CA VAL A 75 -4.20 -7.98 1.26
C VAL A 75 -3.46 -6.92 0.45
N LEU A 76 -2.13 -6.81 0.60
CA LEU A 76 -1.32 -5.81 -0.11
C LEU A 76 -1.57 -5.74 -1.63
N PRO A 77 -1.69 -6.86 -2.38
CA PRO A 77 -1.93 -6.82 -3.83
C PRO A 77 -3.17 -6.02 -4.25
N TRP A 78 -4.18 -5.96 -3.40
CA TRP A 78 -5.44 -5.27 -3.72
C TRP A 78 -5.32 -3.74 -3.77
N ILE A 79 -4.18 -3.20 -3.34
CA ILE A 79 -3.85 -1.79 -3.57
C ILE A 79 -3.82 -1.45 -5.07
N ILE A 80 -3.48 -2.41 -5.94
CA ILE A 80 -3.52 -2.26 -7.41
C ILE A 80 -4.93 -1.91 -7.86
N TYR A 81 -5.93 -2.68 -7.43
CA TYR A 81 -7.33 -2.42 -7.76
C TYR A 81 -7.84 -1.10 -7.15
N ALA A 82 -7.35 -0.74 -5.95
CA ALA A 82 -7.67 0.55 -5.34
C ALA A 82 -7.16 1.73 -6.19
N GLY A 83 -5.93 1.65 -6.70
CA GLY A 83 -5.36 2.65 -7.61
C GLY A 83 -6.14 2.75 -8.93
N TYR A 84 -6.59 1.62 -9.48
CA TYR A 84 -7.50 1.59 -10.63
C TYR A 84 -8.82 2.32 -10.35
N GLU A 85 -9.48 2.06 -9.20
CA GLU A 85 -10.72 2.75 -8.82
C GLU A 85 -10.50 4.27 -8.70
N GLN A 86 -9.37 4.70 -8.16
CA GLN A 86 -9.00 6.11 -8.07
C GLN A 86 -8.82 6.73 -9.47
N ALA A 87 -8.10 6.07 -10.38
CA ALA A 87 -7.94 6.54 -11.76
C ALA A 87 -9.27 6.61 -12.53
N ARG A 88 -10.15 5.62 -12.31
CA ARG A 88 -11.50 5.62 -12.87
C ARG A 88 -12.34 6.76 -12.30
N GLN A 89 -12.26 7.02 -11.00
CA GLN A 89 -12.93 8.18 -10.37
C GLN A 89 -12.39 9.51 -10.90
N ALA A 90 -11.10 9.59 -11.19
CA ALA A 90 -10.46 10.77 -11.76
C ALA A 90 -10.90 11.06 -13.21
N GLY A 91 -11.66 10.15 -13.85
CA GLY A 91 -12.11 10.32 -15.23
C GLY A 91 -11.04 9.97 -16.27
N HIS A 92 -9.98 9.25 -15.92
CA HIS A 92 -8.94 8.87 -16.88
C HIS A 92 -9.50 7.92 -17.93
N GLY A 93 -9.37 8.27 -19.22
CA GLY A 93 -10.00 7.54 -20.32
C GLY A 93 -9.61 6.05 -20.39
N TRP A 94 -8.36 5.71 -20.09
CA TRP A 94 -7.92 4.31 -20.02
C TRP A 94 -8.67 3.54 -18.92
N ALA A 95 -8.88 4.13 -17.74
CA ALA A 95 -9.53 3.47 -16.61
C ALA A 95 -11.06 3.32 -16.77
N GLN A 96 -11.68 3.98 -17.75
CA GLN A 96 -13.12 3.85 -18.04
C GLN A 96 -13.47 2.56 -18.80
N GLN A 97 -12.50 1.86 -19.37
CA GLN A 97 -12.77 0.66 -20.16
C GLN A 97 -13.25 -0.49 -19.25
N PRO A 98 -14.43 -1.11 -19.52
CA PRO A 98 -14.96 -2.19 -18.67
C PRO A 98 -14.03 -3.38 -18.52
N ALA A 99 -13.28 -3.71 -19.57
CA ALA A 99 -12.31 -4.80 -19.56
C ALA A 99 -11.19 -4.58 -18.52
N LEU A 100 -10.77 -3.33 -18.32
CA LEU A 100 -9.69 -3.02 -17.37
C LEU A 100 -10.11 -3.18 -15.91
N ARG A 101 -11.40 -3.09 -15.60
CA ARG A 101 -11.90 -3.47 -14.26
C ARG A 101 -11.52 -4.91 -13.93
N TRP A 102 -11.86 -5.83 -14.83
CA TRP A 102 -11.55 -7.25 -14.66
C TRP A 102 -10.06 -7.51 -14.76
N GLY A 103 -9.36 -6.84 -15.69
CA GLY A 103 -7.91 -6.93 -15.83
C GLY A 103 -7.17 -6.59 -14.53
N MET A 104 -7.53 -5.49 -13.86
CA MET A 104 -6.90 -5.07 -12.61
C MET A 104 -7.25 -5.98 -11.43
N ALA A 105 -8.48 -6.52 -11.40
CA ALA A 105 -8.88 -7.50 -10.39
C ALA A 105 -8.13 -8.83 -10.55
N VAL A 106 -8.03 -9.33 -11.79
CA VAL A 106 -7.26 -10.54 -12.12
C VAL A 106 -5.78 -10.33 -11.81
N LEU A 107 -5.20 -9.19 -12.17
CA LEU A 107 -3.81 -8.87 -11.85
C LEU A 107 -3.57 -8.88 -10.33
N SER A 108 -4.45 -8.24 -9.54
CA SER A 108 -4.37 -8.26 -8.08
C SER A 108 -4.44 -9.69 -7.53
N ALA A 109 -5.34 -10.51 -8.07
CA ALA A 109 -5.51 -11.91 -7.67
C ALA A 109 -4.31 -12.79 -8.07
N LEU A 110 -3.68 -12.55 -9.23
CA LEU A 110 -2.48 -13.26 -9.66
C LEU A 110 -1.27 -12.91 -8.79
N VAL A 111 -1.09 -11.63 -8.44
CA VAL A 111 -0.03 -11.19 -7.52
C VAL A 111 -0.25 -11.79 -6.12
N MET A 112 -1.50 -11.83 -5.64
CA MET A 112 -1.88 -12.53 -4.42
C MET A 112 -1.54 -14.03 -4.48
N ALA A 113 -1.95 -14.72 -5.55
CA ALA A 113 -1.68 -16.14 -5.74
C ALA A 113 -0.16 -16.42 -5.76
N ALA A 114 0.62 -15.57 -6.43
CA ALA A 114 2.08 -15.66 -6.43
C ALA A 114 2.66 -15.46 -5.01
N GLY A 115 2.16 -14.50 -4.25
CA GLY A 115 2.54 -14.28 -2.85
C GLY A 115 2.25 -15.51 -1.97
N ILE A 116 1.07 -16.10 -2.12
CA ILE A 116 0.70 -17.33 -1.42
C ILE A 116 1.66 -18.47 -1.79
N ALA A 117 1.82 -18.75 -3.09
CA ALA A 117 2.61 -19.86 -3.58
C ALA A 117 4.09 -19.76 -3.21
N THR A 118 4.65 -18.54 -3.19
CA THR A 118 6.08 -18.33 -2.97
C THR A 118 6.45 -18.07 -1.51
N ARG A 119 5.53 -17.54 -0.69
CA ARG A 119 5.87 -17.07 0.67
C ARG A 119 4.95 -17.57 1.79
N LEU A 120 3.75 -18.08 1.48
CA LEU A 120 2.87 -18.67 2.50
C LEU A 120 2.82 -20.19 2.43
N TRP A 121 3.01 -20.78 1.25
CA TRP A 121 3.05 -22.22 1.10
C TRP A 121 4.30 -22.79 1.79
N GLY A 122 4.10 -23.64 2.79
CA GLY A 122 5.20 -24.12 3.62
C GLY A 122 5.81 -23.03 4.51
N LEU A 123 5.02 -22.04 4.95
CA LEU A 123 5.48 -21.00 5.86
C LEU A 123 6.02 -21.62 7.16
N HIS A 124 7.32 -21.43 7.39
CA HIS A 124 7.99 -21.77 8.64
C HIS A 124 8.57 -20.49 9.24
N LEU A 125 8.23 -20.24 10.51
CA LEU A 125 8.66 -19.05 11.23
C LEU A 125 9.63 -19.42 12.35
N GLU A 126 10.75 -18.71 12.42
CA GLU A 126 11.72 -18.84 13.51
C GLU A 126 11.88 -17.52 14.26
N PRO A 127 12.06 -17.55 15.60
CA PRO A 127 12.30 -16.35 16.38
C PRO A 127 13.72 -15.84 16.12
N THR A 128 13.87 -14.53 16.00
CA THR A 128 15.17 -13.87 15.85
C THR A 128 15.16 -12.51 16.53
N ILE A 129 16.35 -12.01 16.85
CA ILE A 129 16.55 -10.65 17.33
C ILE A 129 17.18 -9.86 16.21
N MET A 130 16.46 -8.86 15.71
CA MET A 130 16.95 -7.96 14.67
C MET A 130 16.76 -6.52 15.15
N ASP A 131 17.82 -5.72 15.14
CA ASP A 131 17.87 -4.36 15.70
C ASP A 131 17.37 -4.26 17.15
N GLY A 132 17.65 -5.28 17.95
CA GLY A 132 17.19 -5.36 19.34
C GLY A 132 15.69 -5.59 19.50
N VAL A 133 15.00 -6.04 18.45
CA VAL A 133 13.57 -6.41 18.47
C VAL A 133 13.43 -7.92 18.24
N VAL A 134 12.84 -8.60 19.23
CA VAL A 134 12.39 -10.00 19.14
C VAL A 134 11.25 -10.08 18.14
N ARG A 135 11.41 -10.88 17.09
CA ARG A 135 10.39 -11.07 16.04
C ARG A 135 10.49 -12.46 15.43
N TYR A 136 9.38 -12.96 14.89
CA TYR A 136 9.43 -14.13 14.01
C TYR A 136 9.69 -13.70 12.56
N VAL A 137 10.57 -14.44 11.89
CA VAL A 137 10.92 -14.29 10.46
C VAL A 137 10.62 -15.56 9.70
N ALA A 138 10.23 -15.43 8.43
CA ALA A 138 10.02 -16.58 7.56
C ALA A 138 11.37 -17.14 7.10
N VAL A 139 11.63 -18.41 7.39
CA VAL A 139 12.84 -19.13 6.95
C VAL A 139 12.59 -19.87 5.65
N GLY A 140 13.64 -20.11 4.87
CA GLY A 140 13.55 -20.79 3.57
C GLY A 140 12.96 -19.95 2.44
N VAL A 141 12.63 -18.68 2.70
CA VAL A 141 12.14 -17.76 1.67
C VAL A 141 13.27 -16.85 1.21
N SER A 142 13.68 -16.98 -0.05
CA SER A 142 14.74 -16.18 -0.66
C SER A 142 14.20 -15.31 -1.81
N GLY A 143 14.99 -14.31 -2.20
CA GLY A 143 14.66 -13.41 -3.31
C GLY A 143 13.86 -12.17 -2.90
N PRO A 144 13.65 -11.24 -3.85
CA PRO A 144 13.02 -9.95 -3.59
C PRO A 144 11.52 -10.09 -3.27
N PRO A 145 10.91 -9.13 -2.54
CA PRO A 145 9.49 -9.15 -2.21
C PRO A 145 8.64 -8.79 -3.43
N ILE A 146 8.44 -9.76 -4.34
CA ILE A 146 7.73 -9.58 -5.63
C ILE A 146 6.36 -8.91 -5.42
N VAL A 147 5.60 -9.33 -4.40
CA VAL A 147 4.30 -8.76 -4.10
C VAL A 147 4.38 -7.25 -3.85
N SER A 148 5.26 -6.79 -2.96
CA SER A 148 5.43 -5.36 -2.70
C SER A 148 5.93 -4.60 -3.92
N ILE A 149 6.93 -5.15 -4.62
CA ILE A 149 7.53 -4.53 -5.81
C ILE A 149 6.48 -4.33 -6.90
N VAL A 150 5.69 -5.35 -7.22
CA VAL A 150 4.67 -5.24 -8.26
C VAL A 150 3.53 -4.33 -7.79
N SER A 151 3.05 -4.51 -6.56
CA SER A 151 1.89 -3.77 -6.04
C SER A 151 2.15 -2.27 -5.92
N ILE A 152 3.31 -1.89 -5.36
CA ILE A 152 3.71 -0.49 -5.20
C ILE A 152 4.29 0.04 -6.52
N GLY A 153 5.10 -0.74 -7.24
CA GLY A 153 5.69 -0.32 -8.52
C GLY A 153 4.68 0.05 -9.58
N LEU A 154 3.52 -0.62 -9.61
CA LEU A 154 2.42 -0.24 -10.52
C LEU A 154 1.89 1.18 -10.26
N PHE A 155 2.06 1.75 -9.07
CA PHE A 155 1.67 3.13 -8.79
C PHE A 155 2.56 4.17 -9.47
N ALA A 156 3.76 3.83 -9.94
CA ALA A 156 4.51 4.71 -10.82
C ALA A 156 3.76 4.92 -12.14
N PHE A 157 3.16 3.86 -12.69
CA PHE A 157 2.39 3.91 -13.93
C PHE A 157 0.98 4.48 -13.72
N ILE A 158 0.27 4.08 -12.66
CA ILE A 158 -1.06 4.63 -12.32
C ILE A 158 -0.94 6.12 -11.95
N GLY A 159 0.11 6.51 -11.25
CA GLY A 159 0.36 7.89 -10.82
C GLY A 159 0.79 8.84 -11.94
N ALA A 160 1.39 8.34 -13.03
CA ALA A 160 1.85 9.19 -14.13
C ALA A 160 0.72 10.02 -14.78
N PRO A 161 -0.45 9.44 -15.09
CA PRO A 161 -1.67 10.20 -15.44
C PRO A 161 -2.08 11.27 -14.42
N PHE A 162 -2.05 10.95 -13.11
CA PHE A 162 -2.39 11.91 -12.06
C PHE A 162 -1.44 13.12 -12.06
N TRP A 163 -0.15 12.88 -12.26
CA TRP A 163 0.80 13.97 -12.46
C TRP A 163 0.44 14.75 -13.73
N ARG A 164 0.37 14.08 -14.88
CA ARG A 164 0.35 14.75 -16.18
C ARG A 164 -0.94 15.49 -16.49
N TRP A 165 -2.08 14.99 -16.00
CA TRP A 165 -3.41 15.48 -16.33
C TRP A 165 -4.12 16.15 -15.16
N ASN A 166 -3.83 15.76 -13.91
CA ASN A 166 -4.46 16.36 -12.73
C ASN A 166 -3.52 17.27 -11.94
N GLY A 167 -2.25 17.42 -12.36
CA GLY A 167 -1.27 18.22 -11.64
C GLY A 167 -0.91 17.65 -10.25
N TRP A 168 -1.09 16.34 -10.05
CA TRP A 168 -0.92 15.67 -8.77
C TRP A 168 0.27 14.67 -8.81
N PRO A 169 1.51 15.15 -8.63
CA PRO A 169 2.71 14.33 -8.78
C PRO A 169 2.97 13.38 -7.61
N TRP A 170 2.28 13.57 -6.49
CA TRP A 170 2.64 12.96 -5.20
C TRP A 170 2.58 11.44 -5.20
N ILE A 171 1.71 10.81 -6.00
CA ILE A 171 1.66 9.33 -6.11
C ILE A 171 2.98 8.81 -6.67
N VAL A 172 3.48 9.41 -7.76
CA VAL A 172 4.74 9.01 -8.40
C VAL A 172 5.92 9.29 -7.48
N LEU A 173 5.96 10.49 -6.87
CA LEU A 173 7.04 10.87 -5.96
C LEU A 173 7.12 9.95 -4.75
N ALA A 174 5.98 9.64 -4.11
CA ALA A 174 5.94 8.71 -2.99
C ALA A 174 6.34 7.29 -3.39
N THR A 175 5.90 6.82 -4.56
CA THR A 175 6.30 5.51 -5.11
C THR A 175 7.81 5.43 -5.30
N ILE A 176 8.41 6.41 -5.99
CA ILE A 176 9.86 6.46 -6.22
C ILE A 176 10.60 6.53 -4.89
N ALA A 177 10.11 7.35 -3.94
CA ALA A 177 10.74 7.48 -2.64
C ALA A 177 10.79 6.12 -1.92
N VAL A 178 9.70 5.34 -1.88
CA VAL A 178 9.69 3.98 -1.32
C VAL A 178 10.81 3.13 -1.92
N PHE A 179 10.93 3.07 -3.25
CA PHE A 179 11.99 2.26 -3.88
C PHE A 179 13.40 2.76 -3.56
N ILE A 180 13.62 4.07 -3.48
CA ILE A 180 14.92 4.63 -3.07
C ILE A 180 15.22 4.26 -1.60
N GLY A 181 14.21 4.28 -0.72
CA GLY A 181 14.37 3.84 0.67
C GLY A 181 14.79 2.38 0.77
N GLU A 182 14.18 1.52 -0.04
CA GLU A 182 14.47 0.07 -0.08
C GLU A 182 15.85 -0.27 -0.68
N THR A 183 16.51 0.65 -1.38
CA THR A 183 17.87 0.43 -1.89
C THR A 183 18.97 0.87 -0.92
N LEU A 184 18.62 1.39 0.25
CA LEU A 184 19.62 1.81 1.24
C LEU A 184 20.49 0.63 1.71
N PRO A 185 21.82 0.81 1.84
CA PRO A 185 22.74 -0.28 2.15
C PRO A 185 22.65 -0.72 3.62
N ASP A 186 22.48 0.24 4.54
CA ASP A 186 22.33 -0.04 5.96
C ASP A 186 20.95 -0.64 6.23
N GLU A 187 20.92 -1.84 6.81
CA GLU A 187 19.65 -2.56 6.95
C GLU A 187 18.71 -1.94 7.98
N GLY A 188 19.24 -1.40 9.07
CA GLY A 188 18.45 -0.78 10.13
C GLY A 188 17.79 0.50 9.62
N LEU A 189 18.56 1.32 8.93
CA LEU A 189 18.09 2.53 8.26
C LEU A 189 17.10 2.20 7.15
N ARG A 190 17.38 1.20 6.30
CA ARG A 190 16.47 0.72 5.26
C ARG A 190 15.12 0.33 5.85
N ARG A 191 15.09 -0.44 6.94
CA ARG A 191 13.84 -0.83 7.63
C ARG A 191 13.10 0.39 8.20
N ALA A 192 13.80 1.29 8.87
CA ALA A 192 13.17 2.46 9.48
C ALA A 192 12.63 3.43 8.42
N ILE A 193 13.42 3.74 7.38
CA ILE A 193 13.03 4.65 6.29
C ILE A 193 11.98 4.01 5.40
N GLY A 194 12.10 2.71 5.08
CA GLY A 194 11.11 1.97 4.31
C GLY A 194 9.70 2.09 4.91
N SER A 195 9.56 1.80 6.22
CA SER A 195 8.28 1.97 6.92
C SER A 195 7.77 3.42 6.92
N ALA A 196 8.64 4.42 7.08
CA ALA A 196 8.23 5.83 7.00
C ALA A 196 7.68 6.19 5.60
N LEU A 197 8.33 5.68 4.56
CA LEU A 197 7.95 5.95 3.17
C LEU A 197 6.67 5.21 2.78
N GLU A 198 6.45 4.00 3.29
CA GLU A 198 5.18 3.29 3.13
C GLU A 198 4.02 4.05 3.79
N VAL A 199 4.22 4.61 4.99
CA VAL A 199 3.25 5.50 5.65
C VAL A 199 2.92 6.69 4.75
N ILE A 200 3.95 7.38 4.23
CA ILE A 200 3.78 8.54 3.34
C ILE A 200 3.03 8.14 2.08
N PHE A 201 3.38 7.01 1.48
CA PHE A 201 2.73 6.50 0.29
C PHE A 201 1.24 6.23 0.52
N LEU A 202 0.87 5.51 1.59
CA LEU A 202 -0.53 5.28 1.93
C LEU A 202 -1.27 6.58 2.28
N ALA A 203 -0.61 7.51 2.96
CA ALA A 203 -1.17 8.83 3.24
C ALA A 203 -1.48 9.60 1.95
N VAL A 204 -0.58 9.59 0.97
CA VAL A 204 -0.81 10.17 -0.36
C VAL A 204 -2.00 9.51 -1.04
N LEU A 205 -2.19 8.20 -0.94
CA LEU A 205 -3.36 7.53 -1.53
C LEU A 205 -4.68 7.92 -0.86
N PHE A 206 -4.72 8.08 0.46
CA PHE A 206 -5.92 8.58 1.15
C PHE A 206 -6.19 10.06 0.84
N VAL A 207 -5.16 10.89 0.77
CA VAL A 207 -5.31 12.31 0.34
C VAL A 207 -5.80 12.38 -1.11
N THR A 208 -5.29 11.51 -1.99
CA THR A 208 -5.79 11.37 -3.36
C THR A 208 -7.28 11.03 -3.36
N GLN A 209 -7.70 10.06 -2.54
CA GLN A 209 -9.11 9.70 -2.40
C GLN A 209 -9.98 10.88 -1.93
N GLN A 210 -9.54 11.62 -0.90
CA GLN A 210 -10.25 12.79 -0.40
C GLN A 210 -10.41 13.87 -1.49
N ARG A 211 -9.34 14.16 -2.23
CA ARG A 211 -9.37 15.14 -3.32
C ARG A 211 -10.30 14.69 -4.46
N LEU A 212 -10.34 13.39 -4.75
CA LEU A 212 -11.29 12.84 -5.71
C LEU A 212 -12.73 12.92 -5.19
N ASP A 213 -12.98 12.73 -3.90
CA ASP A 213 -14.32 12.80 -3.29
C ASP A 213 -14.88 14.23 -3.20
N THR A 214 -13.99 15.21 -3.22
CA THR A 214 -14.27 16.65 -3.29
C THR A 214 -14.17 17.21 -4.71
N ASN A 215 -14.05 16.35 -5.73
CA ASN A 215 -13.93 16.70 -7.16
C ASN A 215 -12.74 17.61 -7.52
N GLN A 216 -11.73 17.73 -6.64
CA GLN A 216 -10.53 18.55 -6.90
C GLN A 216 -9.56 17.90 -7.91
N LEU A 217 -9.67 16.59 -8.12
CA LEU A 217 -8.86 15.82 -9.08
C LEU A 217 -9.69 15.22 -10.21
N ALA A 218 -10.91 15.71 -10.46
CA ALA A 218 -11.64 15.32 -11.66
C ALA A 218 -10.86 15.81 -12.88
N ALA A 219 -10.67 14.96 -13.90
CA ALA A 219 -10.18 15.40 -15.19
C ALA A 219 -11.07 16.55 -15.66
N MET A 220 -10.49 17.72 -15.89
CA MET A 220 -11.21 18.79 -16.58
C MET A 220 -11.69 18.20 -17.92
N PRO A 221 -12.96 18.36 -18.30
CA PRO A 221 -13.36 18.00 -19.65
C PRO A 221 -12.41 18.72 -20.59
N HIS A 222 -11.61 17.96 -21.34
CA HIS A 222 -10.90 18.50 -22.49
C HIS A 222 -11.92 19.32 -23.28
N GLN A 223 -11.62 20.60 -23.43
CA GLN A 223 -12.41 21.62 -24.10
C GLN A 223 -13.34 21.05 -25.17
N VAL A 224 -14.63 20.94 -24.83
CA VAL A 224 -15.72 20.93 -25.81
C VAL A 224 -16.01 22.40 -26.13
N ALA A 225 -15.08 23.04 -26.85
CA ALA A 225 -15.13 24.40 -27.42
C ALA A 225 -13.73 24.63 -28.04
N ASP A 226 -13.49 24.54 -29.35
CA ASP A 226 -14.02 25.43 -30.37
C ASP A 226 -13.87 24.78 -31.77
N HIS A 227 -14.86 24.03 -32.27
CA HIS A 227 -14.98 23.78 -33.72
C HIS A 227 -16.43 23.52 -34.17
N TYR A 228 -17.39 24.13 -33.48
CA TYR A 228 -18.73 24.36 -34.02
C TYR A 228 -18.98 25.87 -34.02
N HIS A 229 -19.25 26.40 -35.23
CA HIS A 229 -19.57 27.79 -35.57
C HIS A 229 -18.38 28.73 -35.79
N GLN A 230 -17.97 28.85 -37.06
CA GLN A 230 -18.18 30.12 -37.78
C GLN A 230 -18.72 29.84 -39.19
N PRO A 231 -19.65 30.68 -39.68
CA PRO A 231 -20.43 30.47 -40.90
C PRO A 231 -19.64 30.64 -42.21
#